data_AF-A0A2N3BCG6-F1
#
_entry.id   AF-A0A2N3BCG6-F1
#
_cell.length_a   1.000
_cell.length_b   1.000
_cell.length_c   1.000
_cell.angle_alpha   90.00
_cell.angle_beta   90.00
_cell.angle_gamma   90.00
#
_symmetry.space_group_name_H-M   'P 1'
#
loop_
_entity.id
_entity.type
_entity.pdbx_description
1 polymer ?
#
loop_
_entity_poly.entity_id
_entity_poly.type
_entity_poly.pdbx_seq_one_letter_code
_entity_poly.pdbx_strand_id
1 'polypeptide(L)'
;MRDFFINTFEILVGVIVVLLCLGVVVFAGIAAFGGGNMMGPGAPSGPLMGLAILVGGAIYVIFIAGLMYLGLGIYQNTKRTAEAVERLSAR
;
A
#
# COMPACT_ATOMS: atom_id res chain seq x y z
N MET A 1 1.18 24.56 9.05
CA MET A 1 1.82 23.98 7.84
C MET A 1 2.20 22.50 8.02
N ARG A 2 2.79 22.10 9.16
CA ARG A 2 3.17 20.71 9.43
C ARG A 2 2.01 19.71 9.41
N ASP A 3 0.87 20.05 10.01
CA ASP A 3 -0.28 19.12 10.05
C ASP A 3 -0.92 18.93 8.67
N PHE A 4 -0.81 19.93 7.79
CA PHE A 4 -1.18 19.79 6.38
C PHE A 4 -0.30 18.77 5.66
N PHE A 5 1.03 18.81 5.85
CA PHE A 5 1.92 17.82 5.25
C PHE A 5 1.65 16.40 5.75
N ILE A 6 1.49 16.22 7.06
CA ILE A 6 1.24 14.89 7.65
C ILE A 6 -0.07 14.31 7.13
N ASN A 7 -1.15 15.10 7.18
CA ASN A 7 -2.46 14.67 6.72
C ASN A 7 -2.47 14.38 5.21
N THR A 8 -1.79 15.21 4.41
CA THR A 8 -1.68 14.98 2.96
C THR A 8 -0.85 13.73 2.66
N PHE A 9 0.23 13.47 3.40
CA PHE A 9 1.01 12.25 3.26
C PHE A 9 0.19 11.01 3.61
N GLU A 10 -0.59 11.05 4.69
CA GLU A 10 -1.46 9.94 5.08
C GLU A 10 -2.52 9.63 4.01
N ILE A 11 -3.18 10.67 3.48
CA ILE A 11 -4.13 10.54 2.37
C ILE A 11 -3.43 10.00 1.12
N LEU A 12 -2.25 10.51 0.78
CA LEU A 12 -1.47 10.06 -0.37
C LEU A 12 -1.11 8.58 -0.26
N VAL A 13 -0.63 8.13 0.91
CA VAL A 13 -0.35 6.72 1.18
C VAL A 13 -1.63 5.90 1.02
N GLY A 14 -2.75 6.36 1.57
CA GLY A 14 -4.06 5.71 1.41
C GLY A 14 -4.46 5.54 -0.06
N VAL A 15 -4.35 6.61 -0.85
CA VAL A 15 -4.64 6.58 -2.31
C VAL A 15 -3.73 5.58 -3.02
N ILE A 16 -2.43 5.57 -2.74
CA ILE A 16 -1.49 4.62 -3.35
C ILE A 16 -1.90 3.17 -3.03
N VAL A 17 -2.23 2.87 -1.77
CA VAL A 17 -2.64 1.53 -1.36
C VAL A 17 -3.92 1.09 -2.07
N VAL A 18 -4.90 1.99 -2.22
CA VAL A 18 -6.13 1.71 -2.98
C VAL A 18 -5.82 1.43 -4.44
N LEU A 19 -4.94 2.23 -5.07
CA LEU A 19 -4.53 2.02 -6.45
C LEU A 19 -3.79 0.68 -6.63
N LEU A 20 -2.94 0.30 -5.67
CA LEU A 20 -2.26 -1.00 -5.69
C LEU A 20 -3.26 -2.15 -5.60
N CYS A 21 -4.24 -2.08 -4.67
CA CYS A 21 -5.31 -3.07 -4.57
C CYS A 21 -6.10 -3.18 -5.87
N LEU A 22 -6.50 -2.05 -6.46
CA LEU A 22 -7.21 -2.03 -7.75
C LEU A 22 -6.36 -2.66 -8.85
N GLY A 23 -5.07 -2.33 -8.91
CA GLY A 23 -4.13 -2.95 -9.85
C GLY A 23 -4.13 -4.46 -9.72
N VAL A 24 -3.95 -5.00 -8.52
CA VAL A 24 -3.94 -6.46 -8.28
C VAL A 24 -5.25 -7.11 -8.72
N VAL A 25 -6.40 -6.53 -8.39
CA VAL A 25 -7.72 -7.07 -8.78
C VAL A 25 -7.91 -7.05 -10.30
N VAL A 26 -7.53 -5.95 -10.96
CA VAL A 26 -7.63 -5.82 -12.42
C VAL A 26 -6.72 -6.83 -13.12
N PHE A 27 -5.45 -6.93 -12.72
CA PHE A 27 -4.52 -7.89 -13.32
C PHE A 27 -4.96 -9.34 -13.06
N ALA A 28 -5.43 -9.66 -11.85
CA ALA A 28 -5.97 -10.98 -11.57
C ALA A 28 -7.18 -11.32 -12.46
N GLY A 29 -8.10 -10.37 -12.66
CA GLY A 29 -9.25 -10.53 -13.55
C GLY A 29 -8.82 -10.77 -15.00
N ILE A 30 -7.91 -9.95 -15.52
CA ILE A 30 -7.36 -10.12 -16.88
C ILE A 30 -6.74 -11.51 -17.05
N ALA A 31 -5.95 -11.97 -16.09
CA ALA A 31 -5.31 -13.29 -16.15
C ALA A 31 -6.32 -14.44 -16.06
N ALA A 32 -7.35 -14.32 -15.21
CA ALA A 32 -8.37 -15.35 -15.00
C ALA A 32 -9.25 -15.58 -16.23
N PHE A 33 -9.64 -14.51 -16.93
CA PHE A 33 -10.61 -14.55 -18.03
C PHE A 33 -9.99 -14.58 -19.43
N GLY A 34 -8.75 -15.06 -19.56
CA GLY A 34 -8.13 -15.29 -20.87
C GLY A 34 -7.54 -14.05 -21.54
N GLY A 35 -7.37 -12.95 -20.79
CA GLY A 35 -6.67 -11.75 -21.23
C GLY A 35 -5.14 -11.88 -21.31
N GLY A 36 -4.59 -13.11 -21.45
CA GLY A 36 -3.15 -13.36 -21.50
C GLY A 36 -2.44 -12.55 -22.59
N ASN A 37 -3.10 -12.30 -23.73
CA ASN A 37 -2.57 -11.44 -24.79
C ASN A 37 -2.39 -9.97 -24.36
N MET A 38 -3.11 -9.51 -23.34
CA MET A 38 -2.96 -8.16 -22.74
C MET A 38 -1.81 -8.11 -21.73
N MET A 39 -1.32 -9.26 -21.27
CA MET A 39 -0.16 -9.38 -20.38
C MET A 39 1.16 -9.66 -21.10
N GLY A 40 1.08 -10.02 -22.39
CA GLY A 40 2.23 -10.23 -23.26
C GLY A 40 2.12 -11.53 -24.08
N PRO A 41 2.85 -11.65 -25.20
CA PRO A 41 2.85 -12.86 -26.00
C PRO A 41 3.32 -14.07 -25.17
N GLY A 42 2.48 -15.11 -25.07
CA GLY A 42 2.80 -16.33 -24.32
C GLY A 42 2.60 -16.24 -22.81
N ALA A 43 2.01 -15.15 -22.30
CA ALA A 43 1.69 -15.05 -20.87
C ALA A 43 0.71 -16.16 -20.45
N PRO A 44 1.00 -16.92 -19.38
CA PRO A 44 0.09 -17.95 -18.93
C PRO A 44 -1.22 -17.33 -18.49
N SER A 45 -2.34 -17.95 -18.87
CA SER A 45 -3.69 -17.45 -18.59
C SER A 45 -4.56 -18.56 -18.02
N GLY A 46 -5.62 -18.17 -17.31
CA GLY A 46 -6.61 -19.06 -16.72
C GLY A 46 -6.84 -18.80 -15.24
N PRO A 47 -7.88 -19.44 -14.65
CA PRO A 47 -8.33 -19.16 -13.29
C PRO A 47 -7.25 -19.36 -12.22
N LEU A 48 -6.38 -20.37 -12.41
CA LEU A 48 -5.27 -20.64 -11.48
C LEU A 48 -4.22 -19.52 -11.48
N MET A 49 -3.93 -18.93 -12.64
CA MET A 49 -3.02 -17.79 -12.72
C MET A 49 -3.64 -16.54 -12.07
N GLY A 50 -4.92 -16.29 -12.31
CA GLY A 50 -5.64 -15.21 -11.63
C GLY A 50 -5.59 -15.35 -10.09
N LEU A 51 -5.79 -16.57 -9.58
CA LEU A 51 -5.66 -16.86 -8.15
C LEU A 51 -4.23 -16.63 -7.63
N ALA A 52 -3.21 -17.07 -8.37
CA ALA A 52 -1.81 -16.85 -8.02
C ALA A 52 -1.47 -15.34 -7.93
N ILE A 53 -1.98 -14.54 -8.86
CA ILE A 53 -1.82 -13.07 -8.85
C ILE A 53 -2.56 -12.45 -7.67
N LEU A 54 -3.77 -12.91 -7.32
CA LEU A 54 -4.47 -12.41 -6.14
C LEU A 54 -3.69 -12.68 -4.86
N VAL A 55 -3.20 -13.91 -4.68
CA VAL A 55 -2.46 -14.30 -3.47
C VAL A 55 -1.12 -13.56 -3.40
N GLY A 56 -0.32 -13.62 -4.46
CA GLY A 56 0.98 -12.95 -4.51
C GLY A 56 0.86 -11.43 -4.44
N GLY A 57 -0.10 -10.86 -5.15
CA GLY A 57 -0.42 -9.44 -5.15
C GLY A 57 -0.92 -8.96 -3.79
N ALA A 58 -1.80 -9.69 -3.11
CA ALA A 58 -2.24 -9.34 -1.77
C ALA A 58 -1.08 -9.32 -0.76
N ILE A 59 -0.21 -10.35 -0.80
CA ILE A 59 1.00 -10.37 0.03
C ILE A 59 1.88 -9.15 -0.29
N TYR A 60 2.11 -8.86 -1.57
CA TYR A 60 2.89 -7.69 -1.99
C TYR A 60 2.29 -6.38 -1.46
N VAL A 61 0.98 -6.17 -1.60
CA VAL A 61 0.32 -4.97 -1.09
C VAL A 61 0.44 -4.87 0.42
N ILE A 62 0.24 -5.97 1.17
CA ILE A 62 0.38 -5.97 2.63
C ILE A 62 1.79 -5.53 3.04
N PHE A 63 2.82 -6.05 2.38
CA PHE A 63 4.20 -5.68 2.68
C PHE A 63 4.47 -4.20 2.37
N ILE A 64 4.11 -3.73 1.17
CA ILE A 64 4.37 -2.34 0.76
C ILE A 64 3.54 -1.36 1.59
N ALA A 65 2.24 -1.57 1.70
CA ALA A 65 1.35 -0.74 2.52
C ALA A 65 1.80 -0.76 3.98
N GLY A 66 2.14 -1.94 4.50
CA GLY A 66 2.64 -2.12 5.86
C GLY A 66 3.88 -1.29 6.14
N LEU A 67 4.86 -1.30 5.24
CA LEU A 67 6.07 -0.48 5.37
C LEU A 67 5.78 1.02 5.28
N MET A 68 4.89 1.44 4.37
CA MET A 68 4.49 2.84 4.22
C MET A 68 3.80 3.36 5.50
N TYR A 69 2.83 2.61 6.03
CA TYR A 69 2.14 2.96 7.26
C TYR A 69 3.04 2.85 8.50
N LEU A 70 3.98 1.90 8.53
CA LEU A 70 4.96 1.80 9.60
C LEU A 70 5.83 3.07 9.67
N GLY A 71 6.30 3.57 8.53
CA GLY A 71 7.05 4.82 8.47
C GLY A 71 6.26 6.02 9.01
N LEU A 72 4.99 6.13 8.62
CA LEU A 72 4.08 7.15 9.17
C LEU A 72 3.88 7.00 10.69
N GLY A 73 3.71 5.76 11.16
CA GLY A 73 3.54 5.45 12.59
C GLY A 73 4.78 5.81 13.42
N ILE A 74 5.98 5.51 12.93
CA ILE A 74 7.24 5.88 13.58
C ILE A 74 7.32 7.41 13.72
N TYR A 75 7.05 8.15 12.64
CA TYR A 75 7.08 9.61 12.67
C TYR A 75 6.10 10.18 13.72
N GLN A 76 4.87 9.69 13.75
CA GLN A 76 3.86 10.12 14.72
C GLN A 76 4.28 9.80 16.16
N ASN A 77 4.87 8.63 16.40
CA ASN A 77 5.36 8.24 17.71
C ASN A 77 6.53 9.12 18.17
N THR A 78 7.52 9.37 17.31
CA THR A 78 8.64 10.27 17.63
C THR A 78 8.14 11.68 17.94
N LYS A 79 7.15 12.19 17.20
CA LYS A 79 6.52 13.49 17.47
C LYS A 79 5.88 13.53 18.86
N ARG A 80 5.06 12.53 19.21
CA ARG A 80 4.39 12.46 20.52
C ARG A 80 5.39 12.39 21.67
N THR A 81 6.49 11.66 21.49
CA THR A 81 7.57 11.58 22.48
C THR A 81 8.26 12.94 22.65
N ALA A 82 8.58 13.64 21.56
CA ALA A 82 9.18 14.98 21.64
C ALA A 82 8.25 15.97 22.38
N GLU A 83 6.97 16.01 22.05
CA GLU A 83 5.98 16.86 22.71
C GLU A 83 5.82 16.52 24.21
N ALA A 84 5.90 15.23 24.58
CA ALA A 84 5.86 14.81 25.97
C ALA A 84 7.10 15.25 26.75
N VAL A 85 8.29 15.16 26.14
CA VAL A 85 9.55 15.60 26.74
C VAL A 85 9.56 17.12 26.95
N GLU A 86 9.12 17.90 25.97
CA GLU A 86 9.01 19.36 26.09
C GLU A 86 8.13 19.75 27.29
N ARG A 87 6.97 19.09 27.44
CA ARG A 87 6.05 19.33 28.57
C ARG A 87 6.64 18.94 29.93
N LEU A 88 7.46 17.90 29.98
CA LEU A 88 8.17 17.51 31.20
C LEU A 88 9.26 18.51 31.57
N SER A 89 9.99 19.04 30.59
CA SER A 89 11.03 20.05 30.81
C SER A 89 10.49 21.46 31.12
N ALA A 90 9.23 21.72 30.77
CA ALA A 90 8.55 23.00 31.05
C ALA A 90 7.94 23.06 32.47
N ARG A 91 8.14 22.02 33.30
CA ARG A 91 7.82 21.99 34.73
C ARG A 91 9.08 22.21 35.55
#